data_AF-A0A3C1XCC8-F1
#
_entry.id   AF-A0A3C1XCC8-F1
#
_cell.length_a   1.000
_cell.length_b   1.000
_cell.length_c   1.000
_cell.angle_alpha   90.00
_cell.angle_beta   90.00
_cell.angle_gamma   90.00
#
_symmetry.space_group_name_H-M   'P 1'
#
loop_
_entity.id
_entity.type
_entity.pdbx_description
1 polymer ?
#
loop_
_entity_poly.entity_id
_entity_poly.type
_entity_poly.pdbx_seq_one_letter_code
_entity_poly.pdbx_strand_id
1 'polypeptide(L)'
;GEKLKQKWPKEFFEKSDELVIEISTAIDMQDFALFKEKLLENQILLINNQTKGYMTDQLALALNIINSQPELAGKISGAGFGENIILFAEHEENIAELGAVLEAEGMKLEKARIGKINE
;
A
#
# COMPACT_ATOMS: atom_id res chain seq x y z
N GLY A 1 -20.75 -0.95 -19.07
CA GLY A 1 -19.57 -0.07 -19.01
C GLY A 1 -18.36 -0.92 -19.23
N GLU A 2 -17.63 -0.70 -20.32
CA GLU A 2 -16.38 -1.40 -20.58
C GLU A 2 -15.40 -1.08 -19.45
N LYS A 3 -15.15 -2.08 -18.58
CA LYS A 3 -13.94 -2.05 -17.75
C LYS A 3 -12.77 -1.96 -18.72
N LEU A 4 -12.04 -0.85 -18.68
CA LEU A 4 -10.80 -0.65 -19.44
C LEU A 4 -9.95 -1.91 -19.28
N LYS A 5 -9.81 -2.71 -20.36
CA LYS A 5 -8.90 -3.86 -20.38
C LYS A 5 -7.48 -3.31 -20.47
N GLN A 6 -6.97 -2.86 -19.34
CA GLN A 6 -5.59 -2.43 -19.22
C GLN A 6 -4.69 -3.64 -19.48
N LYS A 7 -3.90 -3.55 -20.55
CA LYS A 7 -3.00 -4.63 -20.95
C LYS A 7 -1.60 -4.25 -20.49
N TRP A 8 -1.18 -4.87 -19.39
CA TRP A 8 0.18 -4.69 -18.89
C TRP A 8 1.18 -5.55 -19.68
N PRO A 9 2.44 -5.08 -19.80
CA PRO A 9 3.51 -5.85 -20.44
C PRO A 9 3.87 -7.09 -19.61
N LYS A 10 4.53 -8.08 -20.20
CA LYS A 10 4.89 -9.33 -19.50
C LYS A 10 5.82 -9.06 -18.32
N GLU A 11 6.74 -8.12 -18.53
CA GLU A 11 7.75 -7.65 -17.60
C GLU A 11 7.12 -7.08 -16.31
N PHE A 12 5.91 -6.49 -16.42
CA PHE A 12 5.17 -6.04 -15.24
C PHE A 12 4.78 -7.23 -14.35
N PHE A 13 4.25 -8.30 -14.94
CA PHE A 13 3.80 -9.47 -14.19
C PHE A 13 4.98 -10.20 -13.56
N GLU A 14 6.06 -10.38 -14.32
CA GLU A 14 7.30 -10.97 -13.81
C GLU A 14 7.83 -10.18 -12.61
N LYS A 15 7.91 -8.85 -12.71
CA LYS A 15 8.39 -8.02 -11.60
C LYS A 15 7.42 -8.00 -10.41
N SER A 16 6.11 -8.04 -10.67
CA SER A 16 5.09 -8.12 -9.63
C SER A 16 5.21 -9.42 -8.84
N ASP A 17 5.41 -10.55 -9.52
CA ASP A 17 5.56 -11.87 -8.90
C ASP A 17 6.82 -11.93 -8.04
N GLU A 18 7.96 -11.42 -8.55
CA GLU A 18 9.20 -11.28 -7.77
C GLU A 18 8.97 -10.50 -6.47
N LEU A 19 8.33 -9.33 -6.57
CA LEU A 19 8.09 -8.48 -5.41
C LEU A 19 7.18 -9.15 -4.38
N VAL A 20 6.18 -9.91 -4.81
CA VAL A 20 5.32 -10.66 -3.88
C VAL A 20 6.12 -11.74 -3.15
N ILE A 21 7.03 -12.44 -3.83
CA ILE A 21 7.93 -13.42 -3.21
C ILE A 21 8.85 -12.75 -2.19
N GLU A 22 9.43 -11.60 -2.53
CA GLU A 22 10.32 -10.85 -1.62
C GLU A 22 9.55 -10.31 -0.40
N ILE A 23 8.33 -9.79 -0.59
CA ILE A 23 7.44 -9.37 0.51
C ILE A 23 7.11 -10.56 1.42
N SER A 24 6.76 -11.72 0.86
CA SER A 24 6.48 -12.93 1.64
C SER A 24 7.71 -13.36 2.44
N THR A 25 8.89 -13.32 1.81
CA THR A 25 10.16 -13.67 2.44
C THR A 25 10.47 -12.72 3.62
N ALA A 26 10.24 -11.42 3.44
CA ALA A 26 10.42 -10.44 4.51
C ALA A 26 9.48 -10.69 5.71
N ILE A 27 8.23 -11.08 5.45
CA ILE A 27 7.28 -11.49 6.49
C ILE A 27 7.80 -12.72 7.25
N ASP A 28 8.23 -13.75 6.52
CA ASP A 28 8.74 -15.00 7.12
C ASP A 28 10.01 -14.76 7.96
N MET A 29 10.86 -13.82 7.53
CA MET A 29 12.07 -13.39 8.24
C MET A 29 11.79 -12.42 9.40
N GLN A 30 10.56 -11.91 9.52
CA GLN A 30 10.20 -10.82 10.45
C GLN A 30 11.05 -9.56 10.25
N ASP A 31 11.44 -9.27 9.00
CA ASP A 31 12.22 -8.08 8.63
C ASP A 31 11.27 -6.99 8.12
N PHE A 32 10.86 -6.09 9.01
CA PHE A 32 9.92 -5.02 8.67
C PHE A 32 10.52 -4.00 7.70
N ALA A 33 11.83 -3.73 7.79
CA ALA A 33 12.49 -2.77 6.92
C ALA A 33 12.51 -3.28 5.47
N LEU A 34 12.86 -4.56 5.28
CA LEU A 34 12.79 -5.22 3.98
C LEU A 34 11.35 -5.30 3.48
N PHE A 35 10.39 -5.66 4.35
CA PHE A 35 8.97 -5.69 3.99
C PHE A 35 8.51 -4.34 3.44
N LYS A 36 8.84 -3.25 4.14
CA LYS A 36 8.49 -1.88 3.73
C LYS A 36 9.13 -1.52 2.39
N GLU A 37 10.43 -1.78 2.22
CA GLU A 37 11.15 -1.52 0.97
C GLU A 37 10.43 -2.18 -0.23
N LYS A 38 10.12 -3.48 -0.11
CA LYS A 38 9.50 -4.24 -1.20
C LYS A 38 8.04 -3.87 -1.43
N LEU A 39 7.32 -3.50 -0.37
CA LEU A 39 5.97 -2.96 -0.49
C LEU A 39 5.95 -1.65 -1.29
N LEU A 40 6.93 -0.78 -1.06
CA LEU A 40 7.10 0.50 -1.76
C LEU A 40 7.50 0.29 -3.22
N GLU A 41 8.46 -0.58 -3.50
CA GLU A 41 8.82 -0.96 -4.87
C GLU A 41 7.59 -1.44 -5.65
N ASN A 42 6.75 -2.27 -5.02
CA ASN A 42 5.51 -2.75 -5.63
C ASN A 42 4.48 -1.62 -5.86
N GLN A 43 4.37 -0.65 -4.94
CA GLN A 43 3.51 0.52 -5.13
C GLN A 43 3.99 1.40 -6.30
N ILE A 44 5.31 1.59 -6.44
CA ILE A 44 5.92 2.33 -7.54
C ILE A 44 5.69 1.60 -8.87
N LEU A 45 5.85 0.27 -8.91
CA LEU A 45 5.55 -0.54 -10.08
C LEU A 45 4.10 -0.33 -10.55
N LEU A 46 3.14 -0.32 -9.63
CA LEU A 46 1.74 -0.03 -9.93
C LEU A 46 1.54 1.38 -10.48
N ILE A 47 2.08 2.41 -9.81
CA ILE A 47 1.93 3.81 -10.24
C ILE A 47 2.44 4.00 -11.67
N ASN A 48 3.61 3.44 -11.99
CA ASN A 48 4.25 3.62 -13.29
C ASN A 48 3.52 2.91 -14.43
N ASN A 49 2.69 1.91 -14.13
CA ASN A 49 1.95 1.12 -15.12
C ASN A 49 0.45 1.40 -15.11
N GLN A 50 -0.01 2.30 -14.24
CA GLN A 50 -1.42 2.64 -14.10
C GLN A 50 -1.84 3.83 -14.99
N THR A 51 -3.15 3.91 -15.26
CA THR A 51 -3.70 5.04 -16.02
C THR A 51 -3.67 6.33 -15.19
N LYS A 52 -3.66 7.49 -15.87
CA LYS A 52 -3.75 8.79 -15.20
C LYS A 52 -4.99 8.84 -14.30
N GLY A 53 -4.82 9.32 -13.07
CA GLY A 53 -5.87 9.39 -12.06
C GLY A 53 -5.88 8.22 -11.07
N TYR A 54 -5.10 7.17 -11.29
CA TYR A 54 -4.90 6.09 -10.30
C TYR A 54 -4.40 6.63 -8.96
N MET A 55 -3.39 7.50 -9.01
CA MET A 55 -2.88 8.25 -7.88
C MET A 55 -3.58 9.61 -7.84
N THR A 56 -4.43 9.83 -6.84
CA THR A 56 -4.99 11.16 -6.54
C THR A 56 -4.05 11.93 -5.62
N ASP A 57 -4.17 13.25 -5.56
CA ASP A 57 -3.35 14.07 -4.66
C ASP A 57 -3.51 13.67 -3.19
N GLN A 58 -4.73 13.28 -2.79
CA GLN A 58 -5.01 12.80 -1.44
C GLN A 58 -4.34 11.45 -1.14
N LEU A 59 -4.36 10.50 -2.09
CA LEU A 59 -3.64 9.23 -1.94
C LEU A 59 -2.12 9.45 -1.88
N ALA A 60 -1.58 10.37 -2.68
CA ALA A 60 -0.16 10.71 -2.65
C ALA A 60 0.25 11.33 -1.31
N LEU A 61 -0.55 12.27 -0.80
CA LEU A 61 -0.33 12.90 0.50
C LEU A 61 -0.35 11.86 1.63
N ALA A 62 -1.37 10.99 1.66
CA ALA A 62 -1.49 9.92 2.64
C ALA A 62 -0.29 8.96 2.62
N LEU A 63 0.11 8.50 1.44
CA LEU A 63 1.28 7.63 1.29
C LEU A 63 2.57 8.31 1.76
N ASN A 64 2.73 9.61 1.50
CA ASN A 64 3.90 10.36 1.97
C ASN A 64 3.94 10.44 3.50
N ILE A 65 2.82 10.79 4.15
CA ILE A 65 2.70 10.88 5.62
C ILE A 65 3.00 9.52 6.27
N ILE A 66 2.46 8.45 5.70
CA ILE A 66 2.65 7.10 6.24
C ILE A 66 4.09 6.63 6.03
N ASN A 67 4.58 6.69 4.79
CA ASN A 67 5.85 6.07 4.44
C ASN A 67 7.08 6.87 4.88
N SER A 68 6.92 8.13 5.33
CA SER A 68 8.00 8.89 5.95
C SER A 68 8.40 8.34 7.33
N GLN A 69 7.56 7.53 7.98
CA GLN A 69 7.81 6.95 9.29
C GLN A 69 8.42 5.55 9.15
N PRO A 70 9.60 5.25 9.71
CA PRO A 70 10.31 3.98 9.45
C PRO A 70 9.51 2.74 9.84
N GLU A 71 8.76 2.80 10.93
CA GLU A 71 7.93 1.73 11.51
C GLU A 71 6.56 1.56 10.82
N LEU A 72 6.28 2.34 9.78
CA LEU A 72 5.01 2.29 9.03
C LEU A 72 5.24 2.07 7.53
N ALA A 73 4.34 1.30 6.93
CA ALA A 73 4.31 1.05 5.50
C ALA A 73 2.88 1.17 4.96
N GLY A 74 2.70 1.97 3.92
CA GLY A 74 1.41 2.25 3.30
C GLY A 74 1.39 1.88 1.83
N LYS A 75 0.27 1.30 1.38
CA LYS A 75 0.01 0.95 -0.02
C LYS A 75 -1.45 1.23 -0.38
N ILE A 76 -1.70 1.71 -1.61
CA ILE A 76 -3.05 1.81 -2.17
C ILE A 76 -3.65 0.42 -2.29
N SER A 77 -4.85 0.26 -1.73
CA SER A 77 -5.62 -0.99 -1.82
C SER A 77 -6.72 -0.86 -2.88
N GLY A 78 -6.93 -1.94 -3.64
CA GLY A 78 -7.97 -1.99 -4.66
C GLY A 78 -7.54 -1.42 -6.01
N ALA A 79 -8.49 -0.80 -6.70
CA ALA A 79 -8.28 -0.29 -8.05
C ALA A 79 -7.57 1.07 -8.06
N GLY A 80 -7.52 1.78 -6.92
CA GLY A 80 -7.01 3.14 -6.80
C GLY A 80 -8.12 4.18 -7.01
N PHE A 81 -7.80 5.36 -7.53
CA PHE A 81 -8.78 6.40 -7.89
C PHE A 81 -9.58 7.02 -6.72
N GLY A 82 -8.97 7.11 -5.53
CA GLY A 82 -9.58 7.73 -4.35
C GLY A 82 -10.27 6.76 -3.39
N GLU A 83 -9.91 5.48 -3.46
CA GLU A 83 -10.42 4.45 -2.55
C GLU A 83 -9.72 4.49 -1.18
N ASN A 84 -8.83 3.54 -0.90
CA ASN A 84 -8.30 3.31 0.43
C ASN A 84 -6.81 3.01 0.38
N ILE A 85 -6.13 3.25 1.51
CA ILE A 85 -4.77 2.79 1.77
C ILE A 85 -4.83 1.72 2.85
N ILE A 86 -4.08 0.64 2.65
CA ILE A 86 -3.76 -0.28 3.74
C ILE A 86 -2.47 0.19 4.40
N LEU A 87 -2.54 0.30 5.72
CA LEU A 87 -1.43 0.59 6.61
C LEU A 87 -0.94 -0.70 7.27
N PHE A 88 0.36 -0.90 7.28
CA PHE A 88 1.07 -1.88 8.10
C PHE A 88 1.95 -1.12 9.09
N ALA A 89 1.95 -1.56 10.34
CA ALA A 89 2.74 -0.98 11.41
C ALA A 89 3.55 -2.08 12.09
N GLU A 90 4.84 -1.83 12.31
CA GLU A 90 5.71 -2.73 13.08
C GLU A 90 5.24 -2.80 14.54
N HIS A 91 4.82 -1.64 15.08
CA HIS A 91 4.32 -1.46 16.44
C HIS A 91 3.09 -0.55 16.47
N GLU A 92 2.20 -0.72 17.45
CA GLU A 92 0.94 0.05 17.53
C GLU A 92 1.13 1.49 18.08
N GLU A 93 2.29 1.82 18.62
CA GLU A 93 2.53 3.04 19.42
C GLU A 93 2.20 4.34 18.66
N ASN A 94 2.51 4.39 17.36
CA ASN A 94 2.38 5.60 16.54
C ASN A 94 1.07 5.68 15.76
N ILE A 95 0.17 4.70 15.90
CA ILE A 95 -1.08 4.64 15.13
C ILE A 95 -2.05 5.77 15.53
N ALA A 96 -2.11 6.13 16.81
CA ALA A 96 -3.01 7.18 17.29
C ALA A 96 -2.58 8.57 16.80
N GLU A 97 -1.28 8.86 16.85
CA GLU A 97 -0.70 10.10 16.34
C GLU A 97 -0.87 10.20 14.82
N LEU A 98 -0.57 9.11 14.08
CA LEU A 98 -0.84 9.03 12.65
C LEU A 98 -2.31 9.33 12.34
N GLY A 99 -3.25 8.76 13.11
CA GLY A 99 -4.68 9.01 12.96
C GLY A 99 -5.03 10.50 13.03
N ALA A 100 -4.49 11.22 14.02
CA ALA A 100 -4.72 12.65 14.17
C ALA A 100 -4.14 13.48 13.01
N VAL A 101 -2.95 13.11 12.51
CA VAL A 101 -2.33 13.76 11.35
C VAL A 101 -3.16 13.54 10.09
N LEU A 102 -3.65 12.32 9.87
CA LEU A 102 -4.51 12.00 8.72
C LEU A 102 -5.85 12.73 8.78
N GLU A 103 -6.47 12.84 9.97
CA GLU A 103 -7.73 13.56 10.17
C GLU A 103 -7.62 15.06 9.89
N ALA A 104 -6.49 15.68 10.24
CA ALA A 104 -6.22 17.08 9.92
C ALA A 104 -6.21 17.36 8.41
N GLU A 105 -5.86 16.35 7.61
CA GLU A 105 -5.85 16.37 6.15
C GLU A 105 -7.16 15.81 5.52
N GLY A 106 -8.21 15.64 6.34
CA GLY A 106 -9.53 15.19 5.90
C GLY A 106 -9.61 13.70 5.56
N MET A 107 -8.71 12.87 6.09
CA MET A 107 -8.67 11.42 5.91
C MET A 107 -9.06 10.70 7.19
N LYS A 108 -9.61 9.48 7.06
CA LYS A 108 -10.05 8.68 8.20
C LYS A 108 -9.22 7.40 8.30
N LEU A 109 -8.72 7.10 9.50
CA LEU A 109 -8.07 5.83 9.80
C LEU A 109 -9.10 4.85 10.38
N GLU A 110 -9.29 3.70 9.72
CA GLU A 110 -10.19 2.64 10.19
C GLU A 110 -9.40 1.37 10.53
N LYS A 111 -9.53 0.87 11.77
CA LYS A 111 -8.92 -0.41 12.17
C LYS A 111 -9.79 -1.55 11.65
N ALA A 112 -9.30 -2.28 10.65
CA ALA A 112 -9.92 -3.50 10.16
C ALA A 112 -9.23 -4.74 10.74
N ARG A 113 -10.02 -5.78 11.07
CA ARG A 113 -9.50 -7.10 11.40
C ARG A 113 -9.65 -7.99 10.18
N ILE A 114 -8.56 -8.59 9.72
CA ILE A 114 -8.64 -9.61 8.66
C ILE A 114 -9.41 -10.80 9.24
N GLY A 115 -10.58 -11.10 8.66
CA GLY A 115 -11.39 -12.25 9.05
C GLY A 115 -10.65 -13.56 8.76
N LYS A 116 -10.89 -14.60 9.57
CA LYS A 116 -10.45 -15.94 9.21
C LYS A 116 -11.20 -16.37 7.96
N ILE A 117 -10.51 -17.02 7.02
CA ILE A 117 -11.18 -17.77 5.95
C ILE A 117 -12.04 -18.82 6.67
N ASN A 118 -13.35 -18.83 6.39
CA ASN A 118 -14.23 -19.88 6.88
C ASN A 118 -13.68 -21.22 6.37
N GLU A 119 -13.25 -22.08 7.30
CA GLU A 119 -12.85 -23.47 7.01
C GLU A 119 -14.02 -24.30 6.48
#